data_AF-A0A376FD56-F1
#
_entry.id   AF-A0A376FD56-F1
#
_cell.length_a   1.000
_cell.length_b   1.000
_cell.length_c   1.000
_cell.angle_alpha   90.00
_cell.angle_beta   90.00
_cell.angle_gamma   90.00
#
_symmetry.space_group_name_H-M   'P 1'
#
loop_
_entity.id
_entity.type
_entity.pdbx_description
1 polymer ?
#
loop_
_entity_poly.entity_id
_entity_poly.type
_entity_poly.pdbx_seq_one_letter_code
_entity_poly.pdbx_strand_id
1 'polypeptide(L)'
;MTSIEARLAAMEQRLQAAETRAQVAEKRATDAEQKTQQLVAAQQQTQTTTQAVAQRTTALEKKADQSSGFEFHGYARSGLLMNDAASSSKSGPYLTPAGETGGAVGRLGNEADTYVELNLEHKQTLDNGATTRFKAMLADGQRTYNDWSADTSDLNIRQAFAELGNLPDFTGALKGSTFWAGKRFDRDNFDIHWLDSDVVFLAGTGGGVYDVKWNDSLRSNFSIYGRNFGSVEQTANNVQNYILSMNHFAGPFQLMVSGLRAKDNDDRKDTTAISSKLTPPIPAFMRWSGCITRASTACGKGRPKRRCCTATGWVRK
;
A
#
# COMPACT_ATOMS: atom_id res chain seq x y z
N MET A 1 48.74 -85.17 38.87
CA MET A 1 48.74 -83.69 38.84
C MET A 1 48.26 -83.21 40.20
N THR A 2 49.01 -82.33 40.85
CA THR A 2 48.86 -81.98 42.27
C THR A 2 47.90 -80.79 42.46
N SER A 3 47.25 -80.67 43.64
CA SER A 3 46.20 -79.66 43.89
C SER A 3 46.68 -78.20 43.82
N ILE A 4 47.99 -77.97 43.80
CA ILE A 4 48.62 -76.63 43.72
C ILE A 4 48.60 -76.12 42.28
N GLU A 5 48.89 -76.98 41.30
CA GLU A 5 48.88 -76.64 39.87
C GLU A 5 47.50 -76.19 39.41
N ALA A 6 46.44 -76.86 39.90
CA ALA A 6 45.05 -76.49 39.60
C ALA A 6 44.65 -75.13 40.20
N ARG A 7 45.15 -74.79 41.41
CA ARG A 7 44.88 -73.48 42.04
C ARG A 7 45.64 -72.36 41.35
N LEU A 8 46.85 -72.62 40.87
CA LEU A 8 47.65 -71.66 40.12
C LEU A 8 46.99 -71.34 38.77
N ALA A 9 46.58 -72.36 38.02
CA ALA A 9 45.84 -72.19 36.77
C ALA A 9 44.53 -71.42 36.96
N ALA A 10 43.77 -71.71 38.03
CA ALA A 10 42.55 -70.97 38.36
C ALA A 10 42.81 -69.50 38.76
N MET A 11 43.97 -69.21 39.36
CA MET A 11 44.37 -67.85 39.73
C MET A 11 44.80 -67.05 38.51
N GLU A 12 45.56 -67.68 37.61
CA GLU A 12 45.99 -67.13 36.32
C GLU A 12 44.79 -66.80 35.42
N GLN A 13 43.79 -67.67 35.40
CA GLN A 13 42.54 -67.45 34.67
C GLN A 13 41.72 -66.27 35.25
N ARG A 14 41.71 -66.12 36.59
CA ARG A 14 41.06 -64.96 37.25
C ARG A 14 41.81 -63.65 37.01
N LEU A 15 43.13 -63.70 36.95
CA LEU A 15 43.98 -62.55 36.66
C LEU A 15 43.73 -62.06 35.23
N GLN A 16 43.72 -62.96 34.24
CA GLN A 16 43.37 -62.62 32.85
C GLN A 16 41.95 -62.04 32.73
N ALA A 17 40.98 -62.60 33.47
CA ALA A 17 39.61 -62.06 33.50
C ALA A 17 39.51 -60.71 34.22
N ALA A 18 40.41 -60.41 35.17
CA ALA A 18 40.49 -59.11 35.83
C ALA A 18 41.15 -58.07 34.92
N GLU A 19 42.25 -58.42 34.25
CA GLU A 19 42.94 -57.57 33.27
C GLU A 19 42.03 -57.21 32.09
N THR A 20 41.29 -58.19 31.55
CA THR A 20 40.32 -57.95 30.48
C THR A 20 39.23 -56.98 30.92
N ARG A 21 38.73 -57.10 32.16
CA ARG A 21 37.71 -56.18 32.71
C ARG A 21 38.27 -54.79 32.96
N ALA A 22 39.52 -54.67 33.42
CA ALA A 22 40.21 -53.40 33.60
C ALA A 22 40.37 -52.67 32.25
N GLN A 23 40.85 -53.37 31.22
CA GLN A 23 41.00 -52.80 29.87
C GLN A 23 39.66 -52.34 29.27
N VAL A 24 38.57 -53.10 29.47
CA VAL A 24 37.22 -52.69 29.03
C VAL A 24 36.72 -51.48 29.80
N ALA A 25 36.99 -51.41 31.10
CA ALA A 25 36.60 -50.28 31.94
C ALA A 25 37.37 -49.00 31.57
N GLU A 26 38.68 -49.10 31.34
CA GLU A 26 39.52 -48.00 30.87
C GLU A 26 39.05 -47.50 29.50
N LYS A 27 38.79 -48.40 28.54
CA LYS A 27 38.27 -48.01 27.24
C LYS A 27 36.92 -47.27 27.35
N ARG A 28 36.01 -47.76 28.18
CA ARG A 28 34.72 -47.10 28.43
C ARG A 28 34.87 -45.74 29.12
N ALA A 29 35.84 -45.59 30.01
CA ALA A 29 36.14 -44.32 30.65
C ALA A 29 36.66 -43.31 29.62
N THR A 30 37.60 -43.72 28.77
CA THR A 30 38.12 -42.87 27.68
C THR A 30 37.02 -42.47 26.69
N ASP A 31 36.15 -43.41 26.28
CA ASP A 31 35.02 -43.13 25.40
C ASP A 31 34.02 -42.15 26.05
N ALA A 32 33.77 -42.29 27.37
CA ALA A 32 32.91 -41.40 28.13
C ALA A 32 33.51 -40.00 28.29
N GLU A 33 34.82 -39.88 28.52
CA GLU A 33 35.54 -38.60 28.55
C GLU A 33 35.48 -37.90 27.21
N GLN A 34 35.73 -38.61 26.10
CA GLN A 34 35.61 -38.05 24.75
C GLN A 34 34.18 -37.56 24.46
N LYS A 35 33.17 -38.34 24.83
CA LYS A 35 31.76 -37.95 24.66
C LYS A 35 31.41 -36.73 25.53
N THR A 36 31.96 -36.64 26.73
CA THR A 36 31.77 -35.49 27.62
C THR A 36 32.40 -34.23 27.02
N GLN A 37 33.62 -34.33 26.47
CA GLN A 37 34.28 -33.21 25.79
C GLN A 37 33.48 -32.73 24.57
N GLN A 38 32.93 -33.66 23.78
CA GLN A 38 32.06 -33.31 22.64
C GLN A 38 30.77 -32.60 23.07
N LEU A 39 30.13 -33.05 24.17
CA LEU A 39 28.93 -32.40 24.70
C LEU A 39 29.23 -31.00 25.24
N VAL A 40 30.36 -30.81 25.92
CA VAL A 40 30.79 -29.48 26.39
C VAL A 40 31.03 -28.53 25.20
N ALA A 41 31.69 -29.00 24.14
CA ALA A 41 31.90 -28.22 22.93
C ALA A 41 30.56 -27.85 22.25
N ALA A 42 29.64 -28.80 22.12
CA ALA A 42 28.31 -28.56 21.55
C ALA A 42 27.49 -27.56 22.38
N GLN A 43 27.60 -27.61 23.71
CA GLN A 43 26.90 -26.70 24.62
C GLN A 43 27.47 -25.27 24.54
N GLN A 44 28.80 -25.11 24.46
CA GLN A 44 29.44 -23.82 24.23
C GLN A 44 29.04 -23.22 22.87
N GLN A 45 28.98 -24.04 21.83
CA GLN A 45 28.55 -23.61 20.50
C GLN A 45 27.07 -23.19 20.49
N THR A 46 26.21 -23.89 21.25
CA THR A 46 24.80 -23.55 21.41
C THR A 46 24.62 -22.23 22.17
N GLN A 47 25.38 -22.01 23.25
CA GLN A 47 25.36 -20.75 24.00
C GLN A 47 25.80 -19.57 23.13
N THR A 48 26.89 -19.73 22.37
CA THR A 48 27.40 -18.69 21.46
C THR A 48 26.39 -18.37 20.37
N THR A 49 25.76 -19.40 19.80
CA THR A 49 24.72 -19.25 18.78
C THR A 49 23.49 -18.52 19.36
N THR A 50 23.08 -18.87 20.58
CA THR A 50 21.93 -18.24 21.26
C THR A 50 22.19 -16.76 21.54
N GLN A 51 23.40 -16.41 21.99
CA GLN A 51 23.80 -15.01 22.19
C GLN A 51 23.84 -14.23 20.88
N ALA A 52 24.37 -14.82 19.81
CA ALA A 52 24.41 -14.21 18.49
C ALA A 52 23.00 -14.01 17.89
N VAL A 53 22.08 -14.96 18.13
CA VAL A 53 20.67 -14.82 17.74
C VAL A 53 20.02 -13.69 18.53
N ALA A 54 20.17 -13.66 19.87
CA ALA A 54 19.61 -12.60 20.70
C ALA A 54 20.08 -11.20 20.27
N GLN A 55 21.38 -11.02 20.02
CA GLN A 55 21.94 -9.75 19.54
C GLN A 55 21.37 -9.34 18.17
N ARG A 56 21.20 -10.30 17.25
CA ARG A 56 20.55 -10.05 15.95
C ARG A 56 19.08 -9.66 16.13
N THR A 57 18.35 -10.31 17.03
CA THR A 57 16.95 -9.97 17.33
C THR A 57 16.83 -8.55 17.87
N THR A 58 17.66 -8.15 18.84
CA THR A 58 17.65 -6.78 19.38
C THR A 58 18.01 -5.73 18.31
N ALA A 59 18.96 -6.03 17.43
CA ALA A 59 19.31 -5.15 16.32
C ALA A 59 18.18 -5.03 15.28
N LEU A 60 17.41 -6.10 15.07
CA LEU A 60 16.23 -6.10 14.20
C LEU A 60 15.07 -5.34 14.82
N GLU A 61 14.80 -5.51 16.11
CA GLU A 61 13.78 -4.75 16.87
C GLU A 61 14.05 -3.24 16.80
N LYS A 62 15.30 -2.82 17.05
CA LYS A 62 15.72 -1.42 16.96
C LYS A 62 15.59 -0.83 15.54
N LYS A 63 15.71 -1.67 14.50
CA LYS A 63 15.53 -1.27 13.10
C LYS A 63 14.05 -1.24 12.70
N ALA A 64 13.21 -2.08 13.30
CA ALA A 64 11.75 -2.04 13.14
C ALA A 64 11.17 -0.75 13.75
N ASP A 65 11.70 -0.30 14.88
CA ASP A 65 11.36 1.02 15.46
C ASP A 65 11.65 2.19 14.51
N GLN A 66 12.63 2.08 13.62
CA GLN A 66 12.90 3.12 12.62
C GLN A 66 11.88 3.17 11.47
N SER A 67 11.01 2.15 11.34
CA SER A 67 9.92 2.14 10.34
C SER A 67 8.60 2.69 10.89
N SER A 68 8.54 2.97 12.20
CA SER A 68 7.45 3.68 12.85
C SER A 68 7.88 5.14 13.06
N GLY A 69 7.02 6.08 12.69
CA GLY A 69 7.24 7.49 12.90
C GLY A 69 6.70 8.36 11.78
N PHE A 70 7.25 9.58 11.71
CA PHE A 70 6.87 10.58 10.74
C PHE A 70 7.53 10.32 9.38
N GLU A 71 6.75 10.39 8.31
CA GLU A 71 7.24 10.38 6.94
C GLU A 71 6.75 11.61 6.18
N PHE A 72 7.61 12.13 5.30
CA PHE A 72 7.28 13.20 4.39
C PHE A 72 7.35 12.69 2.94
N HIS A 73 6.24 12.85 2.22
CA HIS A 73 6.14 12.55 0.78
C HIS A 73 5.61 13.79 0.06
N GLY A 74 5.73 13.83 -1.27
CA GLY A 74 5.22 14.96 -2.01
C GLY A 74 5.31 14.80 -3.51
N TYR A 75 4.70 15.76 -4.18
CA TYR A 75 4.86 16.00 -5.60
C TYR A 75 5.01 17.50 -5.79
N ALA A 76 5.90 17.93 -6.68
CA ALA A 76 6.04 19.33 -7.00
C ALA A 76 6.47 19.51 -8.45
N ARG A 77 5.94 20.55 -9.08
CA ARG A 77 6.46 21.10 -10.32
C ARG A 77 6.43 22.62 -10.26
N SER A 78 7.41 23.25 -10.87
CA SER A 78 7.51 24.70 -10.97
C SER A 78 8.41 25.03 -12.16
N GLY A 79 8.10 26.11 -12.88
CA GLY A 79 8.88 26.50 -14.05
C GLY A 79 8.35 27.77 -14.71
N LEU A 80 9.12 28.26 -15.68
CA LEU A 80 8.80 29.41 -16.50
C LEU A 80 8.47 28.94 -17.93
N LEU A 81 7.37 29.41 -18.48
CA LEU A 81 6.98 29.16 -19.87
C LEU A 81 6.76 30.49 -20.59
N MET A 82 7.45 30.67 -21.71
CA MET A 82 7.37 31.85 -22.58
C MET A 82 7.34 31.45 -24.05
N ASN A 83 6.74 32.29 -24.89
CA ASN A 83 6.85 32.15 -26.35
C ASN A 83 8.17 32.76 -26.89
N ASP A 84 8.35 32.69 -28.21
CA ASP A 84 9.48 33.24 -28.95
C ASP A 84 9.62 34.77 -28.82
N ALA A 85 8.55 35.46 -28.46
CA ALA A 85 8.54 36.89 -28.13
C ALA A 85 8.78 37.20 -26.64
N ALA A 86 9.24 36.22 -25.85
CA ALA A 86 9.47 36.36 -24.40
C ALA A 86 8.23 36.83 -23.62
N SER A 87 7.04 36.41 -24.06
CA SER A 87 5.75 36.77 -23.45
C SER A 87 4.97 35.51 -23.03
N SER A 88 3.91 35.71 -22.23
CA SER A 88 3.07 34.61 -21.75
C SER A 88 2.41 33.86 -22.90
N SER A 89 2.35 32.54 -22.80
CA SER A 89 1.57 31.68 -23.71
C SER A 89 0.51 30.90 -22.95
N LYS A 90 -0.46 30.33 -23.67
CA LYS A 90 -1.39 29.35 -23.10
C LYS A 90 -0.69 28.00 -23.06
N SER A 91 -0.64 27.39 -21.89
CA SER A 91 -0.15 26.01 -21.70
C SER A 91 -1.13 25.22 -20.82
N GLY A 92 -1.10 23.90 -20.99
CA GLY A 92 -1.86 22.96 -20.17
C GLY A 92 -2.24 21.69 -20.94
N PRO A 93 -2.28 20.52 -20.26
CA PRO A 93 -2.70 19.25 -20.85
C PRO A 93 -4.14 19.27 -21.39
N TYR A 94 -5.01 20.15 -20.90
CA TYR A 94 -6.44 20.19 -21.23
C TYR A 94 -6.88 21.43 -22.03
N LEU A 95 -5.95 22.13 -22.70
CA LEU A 95 -6.29 23.36 -23.45
C LEU A 95 -7.05 23.15 -24.77
N THR A 96 -7.07 21.94 -25.31
CA THR A 96 -7.78 21.66 -26.57
C THR A 96 -9.29 21.63 -26.33
N PRO A 97 -10.13 21.81 -27.37
CA PRO A 97 -11.58 21.63 -27.23
C PRO A 97 -11.99 20.26 -26.68
N ALA A 98 -11.18 19.21 -26.90
CA ALA A 98 -11.42 17.88 -26.34
C ALA A 98 -11.13 17.81 -24.83
N GLY A 99 -10.32 18.73 -24.30
CA GLY A 99 -9.90 18.79 -22.90
C GLY A 99 -11.06 18.90 -21.91
N GLU A 100 -12.12 19.65 -22.25
CA GLU A 100 -13.34 19.76 -21.44
C GLU A 100 -14.05 18.41 -21.21
N THR A 101 -13.76 17.42 -22.06
CA THR A 101 -14.32 16.06 -21.99
C THR A 101 -13.27 15.00 -21.65
N GLY A 102 -12.09 15.40 -21.17
CA GLY A 102 -11.01 14.51 -20.74
C GLY A 102 -9.96 14.18 -21.83
N GLY A 103 -10.00 14.85 -22.98
CA GLY A 103 -9.03 14.68 -24.07
C GLY A 103 -7.71 15.42 -23.79
N ALA A 104 -6.89 14.88 -22.88
CA ALA A 104 -5.60 15.44 -22.52
C ALA A 104 -4.54 15.31 -23.64
N VAL A 105 -3.60 16.25 -23.70
CA VAL A 105 -2.40 16.23 -24.54
C VAL A 105 -1.13 16.13 -23.70
N GLY A 106 0.02 15.91 -24.35
CA GLY A 106 1.31 15.77 -23.67
C GLY A 106 1.64 16.97 -22.77
N ARG A 107 2.11 16.66 -21.56
CA ARG A 107 2.42 17.68 -20.53
C ARG A 107 3.84 18.25 -20.60
N LEU A 108 4.77 17.57 -21.27
CA LEU A 108 6.18 17.95 -21.29
C LEU A 108 6.37 19.35 -21.90
N GLY A 109 6.88 20.30 -21.11
CA GLY A 109 7.04 21.70 -21.55
C GLY A 109 5.71 22.43 -21.79
N ASN A 110 4.59 21.90 -21.30
CA ASN A 110 3.24 22.40 -21.56
C ASN A 110 2.46 22.65 -20.26
N GLU A 111 3.14 23.01 -19.18
CA GLU A 111 2.54 23.40 -17.90
C GLU A 111 3.29 24.63 -17.36
N ALA A 112 2.58 25.71 -17.03
CA ALA A 112 3.17 26.99 -16.64
C ALA A 112 2.85 27.40 -15.19
N ASP A 113 2.32 26.48 -14.40
CA ASP A 113 1.99 26.67 -12.99
C ASP A 113 3.00 25.98 -12.06
N THR A 114 3.09 26.53 -10.85
CA THR A 114 3.74 25.90 -9.71
C THR A 114 2.68 25.11 -8.95
N TYR A 115 2.73 23.78 -9.01
CA TYR A 115 1.83 22.90 -8.26
C TYR A 115 2.63 22.09 -7.26
N VAL A 116 2.16 22.04 -6.01
CA VAL A 116 2.83 21.33 -4.90
C VAL A 116 1.81 20.53 -4.11
N GLU A 117 2.19 19.31 -3.76
CA GLU A 117 1.52 18.46 -2.79
C GLU A 117 2.51 18.10 -1.68
N LEU A 118 2.12 18.41 -0.44
CA LEU A 118 2.87 18.07 0.76
C LEU A 118 2.09 17.00 1.52
N ASN A 119 2.68 15.82 1.66
CA ASN A 119 2.08 14.69 2.36
C ASN A 119 2.84 14.45 3.66
N LEU A 120 2.13 14.58 4.78
CA LEU A 120 2.63 14.32 6.11
C LEU A 120 1.99 13.03 6.61
N GLU A 121 2.79 12.04 6.93
CA GLU A 121 2.31 10.75 7.41
C GLU A 121 2.90 10.44 8.78
N HIS A 122 2.12 9.77 9.61
CA HIS A 122 2.60 9.13 10.82
C HIS A 122 2.20 7.67 10.79
N LYS A 123 3.18 6.76 10.77
CA LYS A 123 2.97 5.32 10.77
C LYS A 123 3.45 4.72 12.07
N GLN A 124 2.77 3.68 12.53
CA GLN A 124 3.19 2.92 13.69
C GLN A 124 2.84 1.46 13.51
N THR A 125 3.81 0.58 13.76
CA THR A 125 3.57 -0.86 13.92
C THR A 125 3.57 -1.17 15.41
N LEU A 126 2.50 -1.79 15.89
CA LEU A 126 2.36 -2.20 17.28
C LEU A 126 2.99 -3.58 17.51
N ASP A 127 3.29 -3.91 18.76
CA ASP A 127 3.91 -5.18 19.17
C ASP A 127 3.09 -6.41 18.73
N ASN A 128 1.77 -6.27 18.64
CA ASN A 128 0.86 -7.32 18.17
C ASN A 128 0.81 -7.46 16.64
N GLY A 129 1.64 -6.71 15.91
CA GLY A 129 1.73 -6.71 14.44
C GLY A 129 0.69 -5.85 13.73
N ALA A 130 -0.23 -5.19 14.45
CA ALA A 130 -1.17 -4.24 13.86
C ALA A 130 -0.43 -2.98 13.38
N THR A 131 -0.89 -2.40 12.28
CA THR A 131 -0.35 -1.14 11.76
C THR A 131 -1.37 -0.03 11.85
N THR A 132 -0.91 1.16 12.20
CA THR A 132 -1.70 2.38 12.15
C THR A 132 -1.00 3.38 11.24
N ARG A 133 -1.79 4.14 10.50
CA ARG A 133 -1.28 5.22 9.66
C ARG A 133 -2.25 6.38 9.66
N PHE A 134 -1.73 7.57 9.91
CA PHE A 134 -2.43 8.81 9.64
C PHE A 134 -1.72 9.52 8.49
N LYS A 135 -2.50 10.11 7.57
CA LYS A 135 -1.96 10.93 6.47
C LYS A 135 -2.78 12.21 6.31
N ALA A 136 -2.08 13.33 6.19
CA ALA A 136 -2.61 14.59 5.73
C ALA A 136 -1.91 15.02 4.42
N MET A 137 -2.67 15.58 3.47
CA MET A 137 -2.15 16.14 2.22
C MET A 137 -2.60 17.59 2.10
N LEU A 138 -1.64 18.49 2.00
CA LEU A 138 -1.84 19.88 1.61
C LEU A 138 -1.48 20.03 0.13
N ALA A 139 -2.23 20.82 -0.61
CA ALA A 139 -1.90 21.15 -1.99
C ALA A 139 -2.16 22.63 -2.30
N ASP A 140 -1.33 23.20 -3.17
CA ASP A 140 -1.52 24.53 -3.75
C ASP A 140 -1.07 24.52 -5.22
N GLY A 141 -1.67 25.37 -6.04
CA GLY A 141 -1.40 25.51 -7.47
C GLY A 141 -1.45 26.97 -7.90
N GLN A 142 -0.31 27.53 -8.30
CA GLN A 142 -0.16 28.95 -8.63
C GLN A 142 0.29 29.18 -10.06
N ARG A 143 -0.37 30.11 -10.76
CA ARG A 143 0.04 30.56 -12.11
C ARG A 143 0.90 31.82 -12.11
N THR A 144 0.94 32.54 -10.99
CA THR A 144 1.80 33.70 -10.85
C THR A 144 3.26 33.27 -10.68
N TYR A 145 4.18 34.02 -11.29
CA TYR A 145 5.63 33.84 -11.08
C TYR A 145 6.15 34.66 -9.89
N ASN A 146 5.30 35.48 -9.27
CA ASN A 146 5.70 36.30 -8.14
C ASN A 146 5.97 35.42 -6.91
N ASP A 147 6.90 35.89 -6.09
CA ASP A 147 7.29 35.27 -4.81
C ASP A 147 6.16 35.30 -3.76
N TRP A 148 5.28 36.31 -3.84
CA TRP A 148 4.09 36.43 -3.01
C TRP A 148 2.81 36.16 -3.81
N SER A 149 2.05 35.15 -3.40
CA SER A 149 0.84 34.66 -4.10
C SER A 149 -0.36 34.46 -3.18
N ALA A 150 -0.38 35.08 -1.99
CA ALA A 150 -1.43 34.86 -0.99
C ALA A 150 -2.85 35.11 -1.51
N ASP A 151 -3.05 36.15 -2.32
CA ASP A 151 -4.37 36.54 -2.86
C ASP A 151 -4.94 35.54 -3.87
N THR A 152 -4.09 34.68 -4.44
CA THR A 152 -4.48 33.65 -5.42
C THR A 152 -4.21 32.23 -4.93
N SER A 153 -3.82 32.06 -3.66
CA SER A 153 -3.49 30.76 -3.09
C SER A 153 -4.72 29.87 -3.01
N ASP A 154 -4.60 28.67 -3.56
CA ASP A 154 -5.59 27.61 -3.47
C ASP A 154 -5.17 26.59 -2.39
N LEU A 155 -4.36 26.98 -1.41
CA LEU A 155 -3.85 26.08 -0.37
C LEU A 155 -5.01 25.38 0.37
N ASN A 156 -5.09 24.06 0.24
CA ASN A 156 -6.20 23.30 0.80
C ASN A 156 -5.80 21.89 1.27
N ILE A 157 -6.63 21.30 2.15
CA ILE A 157 -6.47 19.93 2.64
C ILE A 157 -7.22 18.94 1.74
N ARG A 158 -6.46 18.27 0.87
CA ARG A 158 -6.97 17.28 -0.09
C ARG A 158 -7.17 15.89 0.50
N GLN A 159 -6.35 15.50 1.48
CA GLN A 159 -6.47 14.24 2.19
C GLN A 159 -6.30 14.45 3.70
N ALA A 160 -7.09 13.73 4.49
CA ALA A 160 -6.98 13.61 5.94
C ALA A 160 -7.68 12.30 6.33
N PHE A 161 -6.92 11.22 6.50
CA PHE A 161 -7.47 9.90 6.78
C PHE A 161 -6.59 9.08 7.71
N ALA A 162 -7.21 8.09 8.33
CA ALA A 162 -6.54 7.05 9.10
C ALA A 162 -6.70 5.69 8.43
N GLU A 163 -5.70 4.84 8.58
CA GLU A 163 -5.65 3.44 8.18
C GLU A 163 -5.31 2.57 9.41
N LEU A 164 -6.05 1.46 9.57
CA LEU A 164 -5.80 0.41 10.55
C LEU A 164 -5.60 -0.89 9.78
N GLY A 165 -4.36 -1.36 9.73
CA GLY A 165 -3.96 -2.54 8.98
C GLY A 165 -3.60 -3.71 9.88
N ASN A 166 -3.73 -4.91 9.33
CA ASN A 166 -3.23 -6.14 9.94
C ASN A 166 -3.70 -6.36 11.40
N LEU A 167 -4.96 -6.03 11.68
CA LEU A 167 -5.54 -6.20 13.01
C LEU A 167 -5.56 -7.70 13.40
N PRO A 168 -5.07 -8.08 14.60
CA PRO A 168 -4.86 -9.48 14.99
C PRO A 168 -6.15 -10.29 15.09
N ASP A 169 -7.26 -9.64 15.45
CA ASP A 169 -8.58 -10.30 15.57
C ASP A 169 -9.22 -10.62 14.21
N PHE A 170 -8.69 -10.07 13.11
CA PHE A 170 -9.22 -10.31 11.78
C PHE A 170 -8.68 -11.61 11.19
N THR A 171 -9.60 -12.57 11.05
CA THR A 171 -9.33 -13.90 10.52
C THR A 171 -10.04 -14.13 9.19
N GLY A 172 -9.82 -15.30 8.58
CA GLY A 172 -10.43 -15.66 7.30
C GLY A 172 -10.12 -14.64 6.20
N ALA A 173 -11.16 -14.19 5.50
CA ALA A 173 -11.02 -13.26 4.37
C ALA A 173 -10.50 -11.87 4.75
N LEU A 174 -10.64 -11.46 6.01
CA LEU A 174 -10.18 -10.16 6.51
C LEU A 174 -8.73 -10.20 7.01
N LYS A 175 -8.08 -11.38 7.05
CA LYS A 175 -6.71 -11.51 7.54
C LYS A 175 -5.75 -10.68 6.68
N GLY A 176 -5.06 -9.73 7.30
CA GLY A 176 -4.14 -8.81 6.63
C GLY A 176 -4.82 -7.70 5.82
N SER A 177 -6.14 -7.52 5.97
CA SER A 177 -6.86 -6.39 5.37
C SER A 177 -6.49 -5.07 6.05
N THR A 178 -6.76 -3.95 5.37
CA THR A 178 -6.58 -2.60 5.91
C THR A 178 -7.86 -1.82 5.84
N PHE A 179 -8.36 -1.39 7.00
CA PHE A 179 -9.52 -0.51 7.11
C PHE A 179 -9.07 0.93 7.06
N TRP A 180 -9.91 1.80 6.51
CA TRP A 180 -9.62 3.22 6.45
C TRP A 180 -10.87 4.07 6.58
N ALA A 181 -10.70 5.29 7.08
CA ALA A 181 -11.73 6.30 7.14
C ALA A 181 -11.15 7.71 7.02
N GLY A 182 -11.88 8.61 6.37
CA GLY A 182 -11.51 10.01 6.19
C GLY A 182 -11.57 10.49 4.75
N LYS A 183 -10.98 11.65 4.48
CA LYS A 183 -10.86 12.22 3.13
C LYS A 183 -9.61 11.66 2.46
N ARG A 184 -9.74 10.99 1.30
CA ARG A 184 -8.58 10.43 0.59
C ARG A 184 -8.76 10.36 -0.92
N PHE A 185 -7.65 10.16 -1.60
CA PHE A 185 -7.60 9.51 -2.90
C PHE A 185 -7.55 8.00 -2.68
N ASP A 186 -8.32 7.24 -3.46
CA ASP A 186 -8.31 5.79 -3.37
C ASP A 186 -6.91 5.24 -3.66
N ARG A 187 -6.49 4.23 -2.89
CA ARG A 187 -5.12 3.69 -2.95
C ARG A 187 -4.80 3.13 -4.34
N ASP A 188 -5.81 2.57 -5.00
CA ASP A 188 -5.62 1.80 -6.23
C ASP A 188 -6.01 2.59 -7.49
N ASN A 189 -6.08 3.94 -7.39
CA ASN A 189 -6.09 4.85 -8.54
C ASN A 189 -4.79 4.73 -9.35
N PHE A 190 -4.84 5.11 -10.63
CA PHE A 190 -3.64 5.14 -11.49
C PHE A 190 -3.84 6.06 -12.70
N ASP A 191 -2.73 6.56 -13.21
CA ASP A 191 -2.66 7.62 -14.19
C ASP A 191 -1.84 7.26 -15.43
N ILE A 192 -1.97 8.12 -16.44
CA ILE A 192 -1.09 8.22 -17.59
C ILE A 192 -0.21 9.45 -17.39
N HIS A 193 0.92 9.25 -16.73
CA HIS A 193 1.75 10.34 -16.21
C HIS A 193 2.13 11.41 -17.25
N TRP A 194 2.46 11.01 -18.48
CA TRP A 194 2.87 11.94 -19.55
C TRP A 194 1.73 12.77 -20.15
N LEU A 195 0.48 12.45 -19.81
CA LEU A 195 -0.71 13.23 -20.15
C LEU A 195 -1.29 14.01 -18.97
N ASP A 196 -0.76 13.83 -17.75
CA ASP A 196 -1.35 14.37 -16.52
C ASP A 196 -2.84 13.98 -16.35
N SER A 197 -3.17 12.73 -16.71
CA SER A 197 -4.55 12.25 -16.78
C SER A 197 -4.72 10.91 -16.06
N ASP A 198 -5.59 10.90 -15.05
CA ASP A 198 -5.99 9.68 -14.36
C ASP A 198 -6.86 8.78 -15.26
N VAL A 199 -6.58 7.48 -15.27
CA VAL A 199 -7.49 6.50 -15.90
C VAL A 199 -8.70 6.26 -15.02
N VAL A 200 -8.48 6.17 -13.71
CA VAL A 200 -9.53 6.14 -12.69
C VAL A 200 -9.08 7.02 -11.53
N PHE A 201 -9.93 7.97 -11.17
CA PHE A 201 -9.74 8.83 -10.01
C PHE A 201 -10.95 8.75 -9.07
N LEU A 202 -10.92 7.80 -8.14
CA LEU A 202 -11.87 7.75 -7.03
C LEU A 202 -11.30 8.53 -5.84
N ALA A 203 -12.03 9.54 -5.38
CA ALA A 203 -11.62 10.39 -4.26
C ALA A 203 -12.83 11.02 -3.58
N GLY A 204 -12.68 11.34 -2.29
CA GLY A 204 -13.73 11.97 -1.49
C GLY A 204 -13.56 11.65 -0.01
N THR A 205 -14.63 11.84 0.76
CA THR A 205 -14.66 11.53 2.20
C THR A 205 -15.49 10.28 2.44
N GLY A 206 -14.97 9.31 3.18
CA GLY A 206 -15.73 8.10 3.49
C GLY A 206 -14.91 7.07 4.23
N GLY A 207 -15.05 5.81 3.85
CA GLY A 207 -14.34 4.70 4.46
C GLY A 207 -14.45 3.41 3.66
N GLY A 208 -13.63 2.43 4.03
CA GLY A 208 -13.62 1.15 3.35
C GLY A 208 -12.61 0.18 3.90
N VAL A 209 -12.50 -0.95 3.22
CA VAL A 209 -11.55 -2.02 3.49
C VAL A 209 -10.80 -2.40 2.22
N TYR A 210 -9.50 -2.53 2.34
CA TYR A 210 -8.61 -3.01 1.30
C TYR A 210 -8.17 -4.45 1.57
N ASP A 211 -7.91 -5.18 0.48
CA ASP A 211 -7.25 -6.49 0.49
C ASP A 211 -8.01 -7.59 1.24
N VAL A 212 -9.34 -7.61 1.10
CA VAL A 212 -10.17 -8.75 1.50
C VAL A 212 -9.85 -9.93 0.58
N LYS A 213 -9.27 -11.01 1.11
CA LYS A 213 -8.81 -12.17 0.34
C LYS A 213 -9.85 -13.29 0.37
N TRP A 214 -10.36 -13.69 -0.79
CA TRP A 214 -11.30 -14.81 -0.89
C TRP A 214 -10.58 -16.15 -1.05
N ASN A 215 -9.41 -16.11 -1.69
CA ASN A 215 -8.44 -17.19 -1.84
C ASN A 215 -7.08 -16.57 -2.22
N ASP A 216 -6.08 -17.40 -2.52
CA ASP A 216 -4.72 -16.94 -2.84
C ASP A 216 -4.62 -16.09 -4.11
N SER A 217 -5.61 -16.18 -5.01
CA SER A 217 -5.60 -15.50 -6.32
C SER A 217 -6.57 -14.31 -6.41
N LEU A 218 -7.59 -14.25 -5.56
CA LEU A 218 -8.66 -13.24 -5.63
C LEU A 218 -8.71 -12.38 -4.37
N ARG A 219 -8.45 -11.08 -4.52
CA ARG A 219 -8.66 -10.07 -3.48
C ARG A 219 -9.68 -9.02 -3.90
N SER A 220 -10.25 -8.31 -2.94
CA SER A 220 -11.26 -7.27 -3.18
C SER A 220 -11.10 -6.10 -2.24
N ASN A 221 -11.45 -4.92 -2.73
CA ASN A 221 -11.63 -3.71 -1.94
C ASN A 221 -13.10 -3.30 -1.97
N PHE A 222 -13.60 -2.80 -0.85
CA PHE A 222 -14.95 -2.25 -0.73
C PHE A 222 -14.87 -0.89 -0.09
N SER A 223 -15.53 0.11 -0.68
CA SER A 223 -15.50 1.47 -0.17
C SER A 223 -16.79 2.22 -0.42
N ILE A 224 -17.07 3.17 0.47
CA ILE A 224 -18.05 4.23 0.26
C ILE A 224 -17.33 5.57 0.25
N TYR A 225 -17.61 6.40 -0.75
CA TYR A 225 -17.12 7.77 -0.85
C TYR A 225 -18.29 8.75 -0.98
N GLY A 226 -18.24 9.82 -0.20
CA GLY A 226 -19.10 10.99 -0.31
C GLY A 226 -18.41 12.12 -1.07
N ARG A 227 -19.18 12.78 -1.95
CA ARG A 227 -18.82 14.02 -2.65
C ARG A 227 -20.00 14.99 -2.61
N ASN A 228 -19.75 16.27 -2.90
CA ASN A 228 -20.77 17.30 -2.96
C ASN A 228 -20.88 17.85 -4.39
N PHE A 229 -22.11 18.10 -4.84
CA PHE A 229 -22.43 18.88 -6.03
C PHE A 229 -23.02 20.23 -5.62
N GLY A 230 -22.73 21.27 -6.41
CA GLY A 230 -23.16 22.64 -6.14
C GLY A 230 -22.29 23.35 -5.11
N SER A 231 -22.85 24.37 -4.44
CA SER A 231 -22.12 25.17 -3.45
C SER A 231 -22.35 24.62 -2.05
N VAL A 232 -21.27 24.31 -1.33
CA VAL A 232 -21.32 23.79 0.04
C VAL A 232 -21.88 24.82 1.03
N GLU A 233 -21.74 26.11 0.69
CA GLU A 233 -22.19 27.25 1.51
C GLU A 233 -23.70 27.49 1.39
N GLN A 234 -24.35 26.98 0.34
CA GLN A 234 -25.78 27.14 0.10
C GLN A 234 -26.51 25.83 0.43
N THR A 235 -27.19 25.77 1.57
CA THR A 235 -27.88 24.56 2.04
C THR A 235 -28.90 24.03 1.04
N ALA A 236 -29.53 24.91 0.26
CA ALA A 236 -30.50 24.55 -0.79
C ALA A 236 -29.88 24.10 -2.12
N ASN A 237 -28.57 24.31 -2.34
CA ASN A 237 -27.85 23.91 -3.55
C ASN A 237 -26.65 22.99 -3.25
N ASN A 238 -26.65 22.34 -2.08
CA ASN A 238 -25.63 21.37 -1.68
C ASN A 238 -26.22 19.96 -1.75
N VAL A 239 -25.90 19.21 -2.80
CA VAL A 239 -26.35 17.82 -2.95
C VAL A 239 -25.21 16.86 -2.66
N GLN A 240 -25.46 15.93 -1.74
CA GLN A 240 -24.53 14.86 -1.42
C GLN A 240 -24.68 13.72 -2.45
N ASN A 241 -23.55 13.31 -3.02
CA ASN A 241 -23.41 12.15 -3.89
C ASN A 241 -22.62 11.07 -3.17
N TYR A 242 -23.21 9.89 -3.04
CA TYR A 242 -22.57 8.72 -2.46
C TYR A 242 -22.17 7.74 -3.56
N ILE A 243 -20.95 7.23 -3.45
CA ILE A 243 -20.34 6.28 -4.38
C ILE A 243 -20.04 5.02 -3.60
N LEU A 244 -20.75 3.93 -3.87
CA LEU A 244 -20.39 2.60 -3.38
C LEU A 244 -19.52 1.93 -4.44
N SER A 245 -18.33 1.47 -4.08
CA SER A 245 -17.39 0.86 -5.01
C SER A 245 -16.93 -0.51 -4.54
N MET A 246 -16.88 -1.45 -5.48
CA MET A 246 -16.28 -2.77 -5.34
C MET A 246 -15.17 -2.92 -6.39
N ASN A 247 -13.97 -3.31 -5.96
CA ASN A 247 -12.81 -3.43 -6.84
C ASN A 247 -12.14 -4.77 -6.61
N HIS A 248 -12.24 -5.68 -7.59
CA HIS A 248 -11.77 -7.06 -7.53
C HIS A 248 -10.48 -7.23 -8.33
N PHE A 249 -9.53 -7.99 -7.78
CA PHE A 249 -8.25 -8.27 -8.42
C PHE A 249 -8.00 -9.78 -8.47
N ALA A 250 -7.76 -10.30 -9.67
CA ALA A 250 -7.44 -11.70 -9.93
C ALA A 250 -6.17 -11.80 -10.79
N GLY A 251 -5.02 -11.97 -10.14
CA GLY A 251 -3.71 -11.89 -10.80
C GLY A 251 -3.52 -10.54 -11.54
N PRO A 252 -3.27 -10.52 -12.86
CA PRO A 252 -3.09 -9.29 -13.63
C PRO A 252 -4.40 -8.53 -13.91
N PHE A 253 -5.55 -9.14 -13.62
CA PHE A 253 -6.87 -8.63 -13.94
C PHE A 253 -7.45 -7.79 -12.79
N GLN A 254 -8.07 -6.67 -13.15
CA GLN A 254 -8.80 -5.79 -12.22
C GLN A 254 -10.19 -5.49 -12.79
N LEU A 255 -11.23 -5.65 -11.97
CA LEU A 255 -12.60 -5.29 -12.26
C LEU A 255 -13.15 -4.39 -11.16
N MET A 256 -13.48 -3.15 -11.51
CA MET A 256 -14.07 -2.17 -10.61
C MET A 256 -15.49 -1.85 -11.06
N VAL A 257 -16.42 -1.86 -10.12
CA VAL A 257 -17.82 -1.50 -10.34
C VAL A 257 -18.20 -0.50 -9.26
N SER A 258 -18.79 0.64 -9.65
CA SER A 258 -19.28 1.61 -8.67
C SER A 258 -20.73 2.01 -8.96
N GLY A 259 -21.53 2.12 -7.90
CA GLY A 259 -22.87 2.66 -7.93
C GLY A 259 -22.88 4.06 -7.31
N LEU A 260 -23.38 5.04 -8.06
CA LEU A 260 -23.44 6.44 -7.60
C LEU A 260 -24.88 6.86 -7.38
N ARG A 261 -25.13 7.59 -6.30
CA ARG A 261 -26.45 8.13 -5.98
C ARG A 261 -26.31 9.54 -5.39
N ALA A 262 -26.85 10.51 -6.11
CA ALA A 262 -27.03 11.88 -5.66
C ALA A 262 -28.53 12.18 -5.58
N LYS A 263 -29.07 12.20 -4.36
CA LYS A 263 -30.50 12.43 -4.14
C LYS A 263 -30.82 13.89 -4.45
N ASP A 264 -31.95 14.15 -5.11
CA ASP A 264 -32.47 15.51 -5.37
C ASP A 264 -31.52 16.39 -6.22
N ASN A 265 -30.56 15.79 -6.95
CA ASN A 265 -29.63 16.51 -7.83
C ASN A 265 -30.34 17.24 -8.98
N ASP A 266 -31.43 16.67 -9.48
CA ASP A 266 -32.21 17.25 -10.58
C ASP A 266 -33.08 18.42 -10.10
N ASP A 267 -33.35 18.49 -8.78
CA ASP A 267 -34.15 19.52 -8.13
C ASP A 267 -33.32 20.74 -7.71
N ARG A 268 -32.00 20.75 -7.99
CA ARG A 268 -31.15 21.91 -7.75
C ARG A 268 -31.66 23.12 -8.55
N LYS A 269 -31.86 24.23 -7.84
CA LYS A 269 -32.26 25.52 -8.39
C LYS A 269 -31.01 26.39 -8.51
N ASP A 270 -30.49 26.49 -9.72
CA ASP A 270 -29.38 27.40 -10.00
C ASP A 270 -29.91 28.84 -10.21
N THR A 271 -29.17 29.83 -9.69
CA THR A 271 -29.43 31.26 -9.92
C THR A 271 -28.96 31.75 -11.30
N THR A 272 -28.30 30.89 -12.08
CA THR A 272 -27.76 31.18 -13.42
C THR A 272 -28.14 30.07 -14.42
N ALA A 273 -28.56 30.47 -15.62
CA ALA A 273 -29.25 29.63 -16.62
C ALA A 273 -28.38 28.59 -17.36
N ILE A 274 -27.34 28.02 -16.73
CA ILE A 274 -26.49 26.98 -17.33
C ILE A 274 -26.37 25.82 -16.34
N SER A 275 -27.39 24.95 -16.28
CA SER A 275 -27.34 23.74 -15.45
C SER A 275 -27.03 22.51 -16.31
N SER A 276 -25.84 21.92 -16.17
CA SER A 276 -25.58 20.55 -16.59
C SER A 276 -26.08 19.57 -15.51
N LYS A 277 -27.40 19.39 -15.45
CA LYS A 277 -28.05 18.40 -14.57
C LYS A 277 -27.74 16.99 -15.09
N LEU A 278 -26.65 16.41 -14.61
CA LEU A 278 -26.22 15.05 -14.94
C LEU A 278 -26.40 14.16 -13.72
N THR A 279 -27.21 13.11 -13.86
CA THR A 279 -27.23 12.02 -12.88
C THR A 279 -25.91 11.25 -13.02
N PRO A 280 -25.16 11.02 -11.93
CA PRO A 280 -23.85 10.40 -12.02
C PRO A 280 -23.96 9.00 -12.63
N PRO A 281 -23.04 8.61 -13.53
CA PRO A 281 -23.11 7.32 -14.18
C PRO A 281 -22.89 6.18 -13.20
N ILE A 282 -23.35 4.96 -13.52
CA ILE A 282 -22.81 3.72 -12.94
C ILE A 282 -21.57 3.36 -13.77
N PRO A 283 -20.33 3.59 -13.28
CA PRO A 283 -19.13 3.15 -13.97
C PRO A 283 -18.85 1.67 -13.73
N ALA A 284 -18.53 0.95 -14.80
CA ALA A 284 -17.83 -0.31 -14.78
C ALA A 284 -16.48 -0.12 -15.47
N PHE A 285 -15.43 -0.65 -14.85
CA PHE A 285 -14.06 -0.50 -15.30
C PHE A 285 -13.36 -1.86 -15.28
N MET A 286 -12.74 -2.22 -16.39
CA MET A 286 -12.02 -3.47 -16.58
C MET A 286 -10.58 -3.18 -17.00
N ARG A 287 -9.62 -3.88 -16.39
CA ARG A 287 -8.20 -3.69 -16.67
C ARG A 287 -7.45 -5.02 -16.71
N TRP A 288 -6.45 -5.04 -17.57
CA TRP A 288 -5.44 -6.08 -17.65
C TRP A 288 -4.04 -5.46 -17.54
N SER A 289 -3.15 -6.11 -16.78
CA SER A 289 -1.78 -5.64 -16.56
C SER A 289 -0.75 -6.73 -16.88
N GLY A 290 0.06 -6.54 -17.90
CA GLY A 290 1.29 -7.29 -18.11
C GLY A 290 2.48 -6.66 -17.35
N CYS A 291 3.67 -7.26 -17.43
CA CYS A 291 4.87 -6.78 -16.72
C CYS A 291 5.21 -5.29 -16.96
N ILE A 292 4.91 -4.76 -18.16
CA ILE A 292 5.28 -3.40 -18.56
C ILE A 292 4.08 -2.61 -19.09
N THR A 293 2.98 -3.27 -19.44
CA THR A 293 1.83 -2.63 -20.12
C THR A 293 0.55 -2.73 -19.29
N ARG A 294 -0.18 -1.62 -19.17
CA ARG A 294 -1.58 -1.61 -18.68
C ARG A 294 -2.53 -1.27 -19.82
N ALA A 295 -3.59 -2.05 -19.94
CA ALA A 295 -4.73 -1.80 -20.82
C ALA A 295 -6.00 -1.70 -19.97
N SER A 296 -6.88 -0.76 -20.32
CA SER A 296 -8.10 -0.49 -19.58
C SER A 296 -9.29 -0.24 -20.49
N THR A 297 -10.50 -0.46 -19.98
CA THR A 297 -11.75 -0.08 -20.62
C THR A 297 -12.72 0.37 -19.54
N ALA A 298 -13.20 1.60 -19.66
CA ALA A 298 -14.24 2.16 -18.82
C ALA A 298 -15.59 2.19 -19.57
N CYS A 299 -16.69 2.11 -18.83
CA CYS A 299 -18.03 2.36 -19.35
C CYS A 299 -18.85 3.01 -18.24
N GLY A 300 -19.58 4.09 -18.53
CA GLY A 300 -20.42 4.78 -17.56
C GLY A 300 -21.81 5.05 -18.11
N LYS A 301 -22.86 4.85 -17.31
CA LYS A 301 -24.25 5.13 -17.72
C LYS A 301 -24.93 6.12 -16.79
N GLY A 302 -25.06 7.38 -17.22
CA GLY A 302 -25.87 8.42 -16.58
C GLY A 302 -27.20 8.65 -17.32
N ARG A 303 -28.19 9.28 -16.67
CA ARG A 303 -29.41 9.78 -17.36
C ARG A 303 -29.18 11.25 -17.79
N PRO A 304 -29.75 11.72 -18.93
CA PRO A 304 -30.67 11.03 -19.85
C PRO A 304 -30.00 10.46 -21.12
N LYS A 305 -28.69 10.66 -21.32
CA LYS A 305 -28.01 10.28 -22.58
C LYS A 305 -26.99 9.16 -22.39
N ARG A 306 -27.17 8.08 -23.17
CA ARG A 306 -26.24 6.94 -23.28
C ARG A 306 -24.92 7.44 -23.89
N ARG A 307 -23.81 7.35 -23.15
CA ARG A 307 -22.46 7.40 -23.72
C ARG A 307 -21.63 6.28 -23.11
N CYS A 308 -21.41 5.21 -23.86
CA CYS A 308 -20.31 4.30 -23.57
C CYS A 308 -19.04 4.98 -24.07
N CYS A 309 -18.18 5.47 -23.17
CA CYS A 309 -16.87 5.97 -23.54
C CYS A 309 -15.83 4.86 -23.33
N THR A 310 -15.44 4.17 -24.41
CA THR A 310 -14.30 3.25 -24.36
C THR A 310 -13.02 4.06 -24.26
N ALA A 311 -12.46 4.20 -23.06
CA ALA A 311 -11.10 4.70 -22.88
C ALA A 311 -10.13 3.52 -22.92
N THR A 312 -9.42 3.34 -24.04
CA THR A 312 -8.34 2.36 -24.17
C THR A 312 -7.01 3.05 -23.89
N GLY A 313 -6.56 3.06 -22.64
CA GLY A 313 -5.25 3.57 -22.28
C GLY A 313 -4.17 2.50 -22.43
N TRP A 314 -3.11 2.78 -23.19
CA TRP A 314 -1.87 1.99 -23.22
C TRP A 314 -0.82 2.71 -22.37
N VAL A 315 -0.41 2.12 -21.25
CA VAL A 315 0.64 2.69 -20.40
C VAL A 315 1.81 1.72 -20.37
N ARG A 316 2.96 2.15 -20.91
CA ARG A 316 4.26 1.53 -20.69
C ARG A 316 4.80 2.09 -19.36
N LYS A 317 5.13 1.23 -18.39
CA LYS A 317 5.78 1.64 -17.13
C LYS A 317 7.03 2.48 -17.39
#